data_AF-A0A9D7IFU4-F1
#
_entry.id   AF-A0A9D7IFU4-F1
#
_cell.length_a   1.000
_cell.length_b   1.000
_cell.length_c   1.000
_cell.angle_alpha   90.00
_cell.angle_beta   90.00
_cell.angle_gamma   90.00
#
_symmetry.space_group_name_H-M   'P 1'
#
loop_
_entity.id
_entity.type
_entity.pdbx_description
1 polymer ?
#
loop_
_entity_poly.entity_id
_entity_poly.type
_entity_poly.pdbx_seq_one_letter_code
_entity_poly.pdbx_strand_id
1 'polypeptide(L)'
;MRISIVLDAERGALARMLTPFKLGLGGPIGNGSQPFPWIHIDDMAGIILWALDNPQVRGPLNACAPQAVTSRTFAAALGKVLNRPAFFQIPGFVLKLRFGEGAAVLLSGQRMVPAQAQALGYSFRYPELGPALQNLLDRKKNPEADLNRMNREPPKRGSPDELPLSDADMPDVFDLLSVIPEIGC
;
A
#
# COMPACT_ATOMS: atom_id res chain seq x y z
N MET A 1 -3.61 -13.15 -6.39
CA MET A 1 -3.41 -11.80 -5.82
C MET A 1 -3.65 -10.76 -6.91
N ARG A 2 -4.30 -9.65 -6.59
CA ARG A 2 -4.49 -8.48 -7.46
C ARG A 2 -3.59 -7.37 -6.93
N ILE A 3 -2.90 -6.65 -7.82
CA ILE A 3 -1.89 -5.65 -7.45
C ILE A 3 -2.38 -4.26 -7.83
N SER A 4 -2.27 -3.32 -6.89
CA SER A 4 -2.57 -1.91 -7.11
C SER A 4 -1.37 -1.14 -7.65
N ILE A 5 -1.43 0.19 -7.68
CA ILE A 5 -0.30 1.02 -8.11
C ILE A 5 0.77 0.99 -7.02
N VAL A 6 1.86 0.29 -7.29
CA VAL A 6 3.01 0.25 -6.38
C VAL A 6 3.76 1.58 -6.45
N LEU A 7 3.88 2.24 -5.30
CA LEU A 7 4.55 3.51 -5.14
C LEU A 7 6.01 3.28 -4.78
N ASP A 8 6.89 3.71 -5.68
CA ASP A 8 8.34 3.75 -5.53
C ASP A 8 8.85 5.07 -6.14
N ALA A 9 9.67 5.82 -5.39
CA ALA A 9 10.20 7.09 -5.86
C ALA A 9 11.34 6.91 -6.89
N GLU A 10 11.97 5.74 -6.94
CA GLU A 10 13.06 5.45 -7.88
C GLU A 10 12.58 4.82 -9.19
N ARG A 11 11.54 3.99 -9.13
CA ARG A 11 11.02 3.23 -10.28
C ARG A 11 9.50 3.32 -10.41
N GLY A 12 8.98 2.68 -11.45
CA GLY A 12 7.54 2.54 -11.65
C GLY A 12 6.80 3.86 -11.91
N ALA A 13 5.54 3.90 -11.49
CA ALA A 13 4.62 4.97 -11.83
C ALA A 13 4.97 6.29 -11.14
N LEU A 14 5.27 6.25 -9.83
CA LEU A 14 5.56 7.44 -9.03
C LEU A 14 6.83 8.15 -9.54
N ALA A 15 7.94 7.43 -9.76
CA ALA A 15 9.16 8.01 -10.31
C ALA A 15 8.96 8.81 -11.60
N ARG A 16 8.12 8.28 -12.52
CA ARG A 16 7.77 8.96 -13.79
C ARG A 16 6.91 10.20 -13.59
N MET A 17 6.10 10.24 -12.52
CA MET A 17 5.28 11.40 -12.14
C MET A 17 6.08 12.48 -11.41
N LEU A 18 7.21 12.16 -10.76
CA LEU A 18 7.95 13.14 -9.96
C LEU A 18 8.44 14.34 -10.77
N THR A 19 8.97 14.14 -11.98
CA THR A 19 9.52 15.24 -12.80
C THR A 19 8.49 16.33 -13.10
N PRO A 20 7.31 16.04 -13.69
CA PRO A 20 6.30 17.07 -13.94
C PRO A 20 5.78 17.70 -12.63
N PHE A 21 5.61 16.93 -11.55
CA PHE A 21 5.18 17.47 -10.27
C PHE A 21 6.22 18.43 -9.64
N LYS A 22 7.51 18.13 -9.76
CA LYS A 22 8.59 19.02 -9.29
C LYS A 22 8.63 20.36 -10.03
N LEU A 23 8.23 20.35 -11.30
CA LEU A 23 8.10 21.55 -12.14
C LEU A 23 6.78 22.30 -11.93
N GLY A 24 5.89 21.82 -11.04
CA GLY A 24 4.57 22.42 -10.82
C GLY A 24 3.56 22.14 -11.92
N LEU A 25 3.86 21.21 -12.84
CA LEU A 25 2.99 20.78 -13.95
C LEU A 25 2.23 19.49 -13.60
N GLY A 26 2.20 19.12 -12.32
CA GLY A 26 1.48 17.96 -11.82
C GLY A 26 0.01 18.25 -11.54
N GLY A 27 -0.79 17.19 -11.49
CA GLY A 27 -2.17 17.27 -11.04
C GLY A 27 -2.96 16.00 -11.32
N PRO A 28 -4.29 16.03 -11.09
CA PRO A 28 -5.14 14.86 -11.23
C PRO A 28 -5.26 14.41 -12.69
N ILE A 29 -5.53 13.12 -12.86
CA ILE A 29 -5.80 12.53 -14.16
C ILE A 29 -7.27 12.78 -14.52
N GLY A 30 -7.56 13.42 -15.65
CA GLY A 30 -8.94 13.75 -16.05
C GLY A 30 -9.67 14.63 -15.02
N ASN A 31 -10.88 14.24 -14.62
CA ASN A 31 -11.65 14.94 -13.59
C ASN A 31 -11.15 14.68 -12.15
N GLY A 32 -10.26 13.69 -11.98
CA GLY A 32 -9.64 13.32 -10.71
C GLY A 32 -10.52 12.54 -9.74
N SER A 33 -11.77 12.21 -10.09
CA SER A 33 -12.71 11.52 -9.19
C SER A 33 -12.53 10.00 -9.17
N GLN A 34 -11.78 9.45 -10.13
CA GLN A 34 -11.55 8.02 -10.21
C GLN A 34 -10.75 7.52 -8.99
N PRO A 35 -11.07 6.31 -8.50
CA PRO A 35 -10.26 5.64 -7.49
C PRO A 35 -8.80 5.51 -7.94
N PHE A 36 -7.89 5.68 -7.00
CA PHE A 36 -6.45 5.51 -7.23
C PHE A 36 -5.92 4.51 -6.20
N PRO A 37 -6.09 3.20 -6.43
CA PRO A 37 -5.60 2.19 -5.51
C PRO A 37 -4.06 2.21 -5.53
N TRP A 38 -3.46 2.32 -4.36
CA TRP A 38 -2.01 2.48 -4.20
C TRP A 38 -1.49 1.55 -3.11
N ILE A 39 -0.20 1.25 -3.14
CA ILE A 39 0.50 0.55 -2.05
C ILE A 39 1.96 1.01 -1.98
N HIS A 40 2.50 1.17 -0.78
CA HIS A 40 3.92 1.43 -0.60
C HIS A 40 4.76 0.19 -0.99
N ILE A 41 5.93 0.37 -1.61
CA ILE A 41 6.78 -0.76 -2.04
C ILE A 41 7.12 -1.75 -0.90
N ASP A 42 7.47 -1.26 0.29
CA ASP A 42 7.67 -2.13 1.48
C ASP A 42 6.41 -2.93 1.86
N ASP A 43 5.23 -2.32 1.81
CA ASP A 43 3.98 -3.02 2.13
C ASP A 43 3.61 -4.03 1.06
N MET A 44 3.99 -3.79 -0.21
CA MET A 44 3.84 -4.75 -1.29
C MET A 44 4.70 -5.99 -1.05
N ALA A 45 5.96 -5.81 -0.63
CA ALA A 45 6.82 -6.94 -0.26
C ALA A 45 6.30 -7.64 1.00
N GLY A 46 5.91 -6.87 2.03
CA GLY A 46 5.41 -7.38 3.30
C GLY A 46 4.16 -8.24 3.14
N ILE A 47 3.19 -7.78 2.34
CA ILE A 47 1.94 -8.52 2.13
C ILE A 47 2.16 -9.79 1.30
N ILE A 48 3.14 -9.82 0.38
CA ILE A 48 3.52 -11.04 -0.34
C ILE A 48 4.11 -12.05 0.66
N LEU A 49 5.10 -11.64 1.45
CA LEU A 49 5.75 -12.52 2.42
C LEU A 49 4.75 -13.06 3.44
N TRP A 50 3.93 -12.18 4.01
CA TRP A 50 2.86 -12.57 4.93
C TRP A 50 1.87 -13.55 4.31
N ALA A 51 1.48 -13.34 3.04
CA ALA A 51 0.54 -14.25 2.38
C ALA A 51 1.14 -15.63 2.06
N LEU A 52 2.46 -15.72 1.88
CA LEU A 52 3.15 -17.00 1.73
C LEU A 52 3.23 -17.77 3.04
N ASP A 53 3.42 -17.07 4.15
CA ASP A 53 3.56 -17.66 5.49
C ASP A 53 2.20 -17.95 6.18
N ASN A 54 1.09 -17.39 5.66
CA ASN A 54 -0.23 -17.53 6.27
C ASN A 54 -1.16 -18.47 5.47
N PRO A 55 -1.36 -19.73 5.92
CA PRO A 55 -2.19 -20.71 5.21
C PRO A 55 -3.69 -20.39 5.19
N GLN A 56 -4.13 -19.41 6.00
CA GLN A 56 -5.52 -18.93 6.00
C GLN A 56 -5.82 -18.01 4.80
N VAL A 57 -4.79 -17.50 4.11
CA VAL A 57 -4.96 -16.70 2.90
C VAL A 57 -5.43 -17.59 1.75
N ARG A 58 -6.72 -17.53 1.43
CA ARG A 58 -7.34 -18.29 0.34
C ARG A 58 -8.12 -17.38 -0.60
N GLY A 59 -7.96 -17.59 -1.90
CA GLY A 59 -8.70 -16.84 -2.92
C GLY A 59 -8.11 -15.45 -3.23
N PRO A 60 -8.93 -14.49 -3.70
CA PRO A 60 -8.43 -13.21 -4.20
C PRO A 60 -7.94 -12.26 -3.10
N LEU A 61 -6.61 -12.15 -2.96
CA LEU A 61 -5.97 -11.14 -2.12
C LEU A 61 -5.74 -9.82 -2.89
N ASN A 62 -6.23 -8.71 -2.34
CA ASN A 62 -6.00 -7.37 -2.88
C ASN A 62 -4.79 -6.71 -2.20
N ALA A 63 -3.71 -6.49 -2.95
CA ALA A 63 -2.53 -5.75 -2.50
C ALA A 63 -2.68 -4.24 -2.74
N CYS A 64 -3.37 -3.57 -1.83
CA CYS A 64 -3.52 -2.12 -1.77
C CYS A 64 -3.49 -1.64 -0.32
N ALA A 65 -3.08 -0.39 -0.10
CA ALA A 65 -3.19 0.27 1.18
C ALA A 65 -4.67 0.43 1.59
N PRO A 66 -4.96 0.47 2.91
CA PRO A 66 -6.33 0.57 3.42
C PRO A 66 -6.98 1.94 3.18
N GLN A 67 -6.19 3.01 3.05
CA GLN A 67 -6.74 4.33 2.76
C GLN A 67 -7.18 4.44 1.30
N ALA A 68 -8.50 4.49 1.10
CA ALA A 68 -9.10 4.79 -0.19
C ALA A 68 -8.84 6.25 -0.59
N VAL A 69 -8.25 6.46 -1.77
CA VAL A 69 -7.95 7.79 -2.31
C VAL A 69 -8.41 7.90 -3.76
N THR A 70 -8.71 9.13 -4.18
CA THR A 70 -8.97 9.47 -5.59
C THR A 70 -7.71 10.00 -6.25
N SER A 71 -7.69 10.06 -7.59
CA SER A 71 -6.58 10.70 -8.32
C SER A 71 -6.35 12.16 -7.87
N ARG A 72 -7.41 12.90 -7.54
CA ARG A 72 -7.33 14.25 -6.98
C ARG A 72 -6.67 14.27 -5.61
N THR A 73 -7.10 13.40 -4.69
CA THR A 73 -6.49 13.28 -3.37
C THR A 73 -5.01 12.90 -3.48
N PHE A 74 -4.68 11.98 -4.39
CA PHE A 74 -3.29 11.58 -4.65
C PHE A 74 -2.44 12.74 -5.17
N ALA A 75 -2.91 13.44 -6.20
CA ALA A 75 -2.18 14.57 -6.77
C ALA A 75 -1.97 15.70 -5.73
N ALA A 76 -2.99 16.01 -4.94
CA ALA A 76 -2.89 17.02 -3.88
C ALA A 76 -1.87 16.61 -2.80
N ALA A 77 -1.88 15.34 -2.36
CA ALA A 77 -0.92 14.84 -1.39
C ALA A 77 0.52 14.89 -1.93
N LEU A 78 0.74 14.46 -3.18
CA LEU A 78 2.06 14.51 -3.81
C LEU A 78 2.58 15.94 -3.98
N GLY A 79 1.72 16.87 -4.42
CA GLY A 79 2.06 18.29 -4.49
C GLY A 79 2.45 18.86 -3.12
N LYS A 80 1.68 18.54 -2.07
CA LYS A 80 1.96 18.97 -0.70
C LYS A 80 3.33 18.47 -0.22
N VAL A 81 3.65 17.19 -0.40
CA VAL A 81 4.95 16.61 0.02
C VAL A 81 6.12 17.21 -0.76
N LEU A 82 5.91 17.54 -2.04
CA LEU A 82 6.93 18.18 -2.88
C LEU A 82 7.03 19.70 -2.69
N ASN A 83 6.13 20.30 -1.89
CA ASN A 83 5.97 21.75 -1.77
C ASN A 83 5.81 22.44 -3.15
N ARG A 84 4.92 21.86 -3.97
CA ARG A 84 4.62 22.31 -5.34
C ARG A 84 3.11 22.30 -5.60
N PRO A 85 2.60 23.24 -6.42
CA PRO A 85 1.23 23.23 -6.89
C PRO A 85 0.93 21.95 -7.70
N ALA A 86 -0.27 21.38 -7.55
CA ALA A 86 -0.68 20.14 -8.20
C ALA A 86 -2.11 20.21 -8.77
N PHE A 87 -2.40 21.25 -9.54
CA PHE A 87 -3.74 21.52 -10.09
C PHE A 87 -3.86 21.21 -11.59
N PHE A 88 -2.73 20.92 -12.27
CA PHE A 88 -2.73 20.74 -13.71
C PHE A 88 -3.37 19.41 -14.09
N GLN A 89 -4.57 19.47 -14.67
CA GLN A 89 -5.28 18.27 -15.08
C GLN A 89 -4.52 17.60 -16.22
N ILE A 90 -4.04 16.38 -15.97
CA ILE A 90 -3.29 15.62 -16.97
C ILE A 90 -4.31 14.96 -17.91
N PRO A 91 -4.33 15.30 -19.21
CA PRO A 91 -5.21 14.65 -20.17
C PRO A 91 -4.88 13.17 -20.31
N GLY A 92 -5.90 12.32 -20.47
CA GLY A 92 -5.72 10.87 -20.55
C GLY A 92 -4.78 10.39 -21.67
N PHE A 93 -4.67 11.16 -22.76
CA PHE A 93 -3.76 10.82 -23.87
C PHE A 93 -2.28 10.94 -23.49
N VAL A 94 -1.93 11.89 -22.59
CA VAL A 94 -0.55 12.09 -22.12
C VAL A 94 -0.09 10.86 -21.31
N LEU A 95 -1.00 10.28 -20.54
CA LEU A 95 -0.73 9.04 -19.81
C LEU A 95 -0.52 7.86 -20.76
N LYS A 96 -1.38 7.71 -21.78
CA LYS A 96 -1.21 6.66 -22.79
C LYS A 96 0.14 6.77 -23.51
N LEU A 97 0.56 7.99 -23.86
CA LEU A 97 1.82 8.23 -24.56
C LEU A 97 3.05 7.92 -23.68
N ARG A 98 2.98 8.18 -22.36
CA ARG A 98 4.11 8.05 -21.44
C ARG A 98 4.17 6.71 -20.69
N PHE A 99 3.03 6.05 -20.51
CA PHE A 99 2.91 4.79 -19.77
C PHE A 99 2.46 3.60 -20.64
N GLY A 100 2.19 3.81 -21.93
CA GLY A 100 1.78 2.75 -22.86
C GLY A 100 0.52 2.03 -22.39
N GLU A 101 0.54 0.71 -22.44
CA GLU A 101 -0.56 -0.16 -21.96
C GLU A 101 -0.82 -0.02 -20.45
N GLY A 102 0.21 0.31 -19.65
CA GLY A 102 0.08 0.56 -18.21
C GLY A 102 -0.75 1.80 -17.86
N ALA A 103 -0.99 2.68 -18.83
CA ALA A 103 -1.89 3.82 -18.66
C ALA A 103 -3.34 3.39 -18.38
N ALA A 104 -3.76 2.23 -18.88
CA ALA A 104 -5.13 1.73 -18.69
C ALA A 104 -5.45 1.47 -17.20
N VAL A 105 -4.46 1.02 -16.42
CA VAL A 105 -4.62 0.80 -14.97
C VAL A 105 -4.76 2.13 -14.24
N LEU A 106 -3.97 3.14 -14.61
CA LEU A 106 -4.05 4.49 -14.05
C LEU A 106 -5.35 5.21 -14.46
N LEU A 107 -5.89 4.92 -15.64
CA LEU A 107 -7.06 5.57 -16.21
C LEU A 107 -8.39 4.93 -15.79
N SER A 108 -8.44 3.60 -15.66
CA SER A 108 -9.67 2.88 -15.34
C SER A 108 -10.09 2.97 -13.87
N GLY A 109 -9.14 3.27 -12.97
CA GLY A 109 -9.42 3.55 -11.56
C GLY A 109 -10.24 2.45 -10.87
N GLN A 110 -9.65 1.26 -10.72
CA GLN A 110 -10.35 0.18 -10.02
C GLN A 110 -10.46 0.47 -8.52
N ARG A 111 -11.68 0.40 -7.97
CA ARG A 111 -11.86 0.46 -6.52
C ARG A 111 -11.37 -0.85 -5.92
N MET A 112 -10.36 -0.76 -5.07
CA MET A 112 -9.70 -1.90 -4.46
C MET A 112 -9.61 -1.66 -2.95
N VAL A 113 -9.94 -2.68 -2.16
CA VAL A 113 -9.91 -2.65 -0.70
C VAL A 113 -9.22 -3.92 -0.20
N PRO A 114 -8.28 -3.85 0.76
CA PRO A 114 -7.55 -5.00 1.25
C PRO A 114 -8.33 -5.78 2.32
N ALA A 115 -9.62 -6.06 2.06
CA ALA A 115 -10.56 -6.59 3.07
C ALA A 115 -10.07 -7.90 3.70
N GLN A 116 -9.58 -8.85 2.88
CA GLN A 116 -9.04 -10.11 3.40
C GLN A 116 -7.76 -9.91 4.22
N ALA A 117 -6.83 -9.05 3.77
CA ALA A 117 -5.61 -8.78 4.50
C ALA A 117 -5.92 -8.18 5.89
N GLN A 118 -6.86 -7.24 5.94
CA GLN A 118 -7.32 -6.64 7.20
C GLN A 118 -8.04 -7.64 8.09
N ALA A 119 -8.94 -8.46 7.54
CA ALA A 119 -9.68 -9.47 8.29
C ALA A 119 -8.76 -10.54 8.90
N LEU A 120 -7.66 -10.87 8.22
CA LEU A 120 -6.66 -11.84 8.69
C LEU A 120 -5.50 -11.18 9.48
N GLY A 121 -5.64 -9.91 9.87
CA GLY A 121 -4.72 -9.23 10.78
C GLY A 121 -3.40 -8.73 10.17
N TYR A 122 -3.29 -8.59 8.84
CA TYR A 122 -2.12 -7.96 8.23
C TYR A 122 -2.03 -6.48 8.62
N SER A 123 -0.89 -6.09 9.20
CA SER A 123 -0.61 -4.71 9.58
C SER A 123 0.20 -3.99 8.51
N PHE A 124 -0.39 -2.93 7.94
CA PHE A 124 0.28 -2.08 6.95
C PHE A 124 1.25 -1.13 7.67
N ARG A 125 2.50 -1.08 7.20
CA ARG A 125 3.52 -0.14 7.67
C ARG A 125 3.19 1.30 7.26
N TYR A 126 2.61 1.48 6.08
CA TYR A 126 2.22 2.77 5.53
C TYR A 126 0.73 2.78 5.15
N PRO A 127 -0.19 2.82 6.14
CA PRO A 127 -1.62 2.80 5.86
C PRO A 127 -2.13 4.12 5.24
N GLU A 128 -1.40 5.22 5.44
CA GLU A 128 -1.76 6.57 5.00
C GLU A 128 -0.82 7.10 3.92
N LEU A 129 -1.40 7.78 2.92
CA LEU A 129 -0.71 8.23 1.71
C LEU A 129 0.33 9.31 1.97
N GLY A 130 0.03 10.28 2.84
CA GLY A 130 0.96 11.38 3.15
C GLY A 130 2.29 10.87 3.72
N PRO A 131 2.25 10.13 4.86
CA PRO A 131 3.44 9.49 5.43
C PRO A 131 4.16 8.55 4.44
N ALA A 132 3.41 7.78 3.64
CA ALA A 132 4.00 6.90 2.61
C ALA A 132 4.81 7.70 1.57
N LEU A 133 4.23 8.76 1.01
CA LEU A 133 4.90 9.61 0.01
C LEU A 133 6.10 10.34 0.60
N GLN A 134 5.99 10.84 1.84
CA GLN A 134 7.11 11.45 2.56
C GLN A 134 8.27 10.47 2.69
N ASN A 135 7.98 9.24 3.15
CA ASN A 135 8.98 8.20 3.30
C ASN A 135 9.72 7.89 1.98
N LEU A 136 8.97 7.66 0.91
CA LEU A 136 9.52 7.34 -0.41
C LEU A 136 10.41 8.47 -0.95
N LEU A 137 9.97 9.72 -0.78
CA LEU A 137 10.71 10.87 -1.29
C LEU A 137 11.95 11.20 -0.47
N ASP A 138 11.93 10.95 0.84
CA ASP A 138 13.09 11.15 1.70
C ASP A 138 14.15 10.07 1.49
N ARG A 139 13.76 8.80 1.27
CA ARG A 139 14.70 7.74 0.85
C ARG A 139 15.43 8.10 -0.44
N LYS A 140 14.69 8.61 -1.44
CA LYS A 140 15.27 9.05 -2.71
C LYS A 140 16.27 10.21 -2.55
N LYS A 141 16.09 11.08 -1.54
CA LYS A 141 17.04 12.18 -1.26
C LYS A 141 18.31 11.69 -0.56
N ASN A 142 18.22 10.61 0.21
CA ASN A 142 19.32 10.07 0.99
C ASN A 142 19.54 8.56 0.70
N PRO A 143 20.11 8.23 -0.48
CA PRO A 143 20.28 6.84 -0.91
C PRO A 143 21.23 6.05 -0.01
N GLU A 144 22.24 6.69 0.58
CA GLU A 144 23.17 6.04 1.51
C GLU A 144 22.47 5.53 2.77
N ALA A 145 21.52 6.30 3.31
CA ALA A 145 20.73 5.86 4.46
C ALA A 145 19.83 4.66 4.14
N ASP A 146 19.32 4.56 2.91
CA ASP A 146 18.47 3.45 2.50
C ASP A 146 19.28 2.17 2.24
N LEU A 147 20.45 2.29 1.59
CA LEU A 147 21.44 1.20 1.47
C LEU A 147 21.84 0.64 2.83
N ASN A 148 22.18 1.53 3.78
CA ASN A 148 22.50 1.13 5.14
C ASN A 148 21.32 0.48 5.86
N ARG A 149 20.07 0.82 5.51
CA ARG A 149 18.87 0.18 6.06
C ARG A 149 18.62 -1.21 5.49
N MET A 150 18.89 -1.42 4.21
CA MET A 150 18.82 -2.73 3.55
C MET A 150 19.93 -3.67 4.02
N ASN A 151 21.13 -3.13 4.30
CA ASN A 151 22.28 -3.87 4.79
C ASN A 151 22.25 -4.13 6.31
N ARG A 152 21.32 -3.52 7.06
CA ARG A 152 21.09 -3.92 8.45
C ARG A 152 20.57 -5.34 8.43
N GLU A 153 21.20 -6.22 9.20
CA GLU A 153 20.69 -7.57 9.43
C GLU A 153 19.19 -7.45 9.76
N PRO A 154 18.33 -8.23 9.07
CA PRO A 154 16.94 -8.29 9.46
C PRO A 154 16.90 -8.63 10.96
N PRO A 155 15.96 -8.07 11.75
CA PRO A 155 15.81 -8.48 13.13
C PRO A 155 15.80 -10.01 13.15
N LYS A 156 16.71 -10.62 13.91
CA LYS A 156 16.87 -12.07 13.95
C LYS A 156 15.47 -12.65 14.05
N ARG A 157 15.07 -13.39 13.01
CA ARG A 157 13.80 -14.11 12.98
C ARG A 157 13.77 -14.85 14.32
N GLY A 158 12.76 -14.61 15.15
CA GLY A 158 12.60 -15.37 16.39
C GLY A 158 12.83 -16.84 16.03
N SER A 159 13.74 -17.51 16.73
CA SER A 159 14.03 -18.90 16.47
C SER A 159 12.72 -19.69 16.49
N PRO A 160 12.60 -20.79 15.73
CA PRO A 160 11.43 -21.68 15.84
C PRO A 160 11.14 -22.14 17.27
N ASP A 161 12.09 -21.97 18.19
CA ASP A 161 12.06 -22.35 19.59
C ASP A 161 11.46 -21.27 20.54
N GLU A 162 11.10 -20.07 20.05
CA GLU A 162 10.33 -19.08 20.82
C GLU A 162 8.84 -19.10 20.44
N LEU A 163 8.23 -20.27 20.62
CA LEU A 163 6.79 -20.41 20.83
C LEU A 163 6.54 -20.37 22.35
N PRO A 164 5.99 -19.29 22.93
CA PRO A 164 5.18 -19.46 24.12
C PRO A 164 3.77 -19.78 23.63
N LEU A 165 3.39 -21.05 23.73
CA LEU A 165 2.11 -21.52 24.25
C LEU A 165 2.09 -23.05 24.07
N SER A 166 2.41 -23.71 25.17
CA SER A 166 2.06 -25.10 25.43
C SER A 166 0.56 -25.30 25.19
N ASP A 167 0.16 -26.44 24.64
CA ASP A 167 -1.24 -26.86 24.45
C ASP A 167 -2.10 -26.83 25.75
N ALA A 168 -1.48 -26.53 26.90
CA ALA A 168 -2.14 -26.39 28.20
C ALA A 168 -2.87 -25.04 28.45
N ASP A 169 -2.72 -24.04 27.57
CA ASP A 169 -3.28 -22.69 27.78
C ASP A 169 -4.35 -22.28 26.74
N MET A 170 -4.75 -23.17 25.82
CA MET A 170 -5.95 -22.91 25.00
C MET A 170 -7.20 -23.16 25.85
N PRO A 171 -8.09 -22.17 26.02
CA PRO A 171 -9.40 -22.44 26.61
C PRO A 171 -10.13 -23.44 25.71
N ASP A 172 -10.79 -24.41 26.35
CA ASP A 172 -11.57 -25.43 25.65
C ASP A 172 -12.57 -24.75 24.70
N VAL A 173 -12.76 -25.33 23.51
CA VAL A 173 -13.78 -24.86 22.54
C VAL A 173 -15.17 -24.83 23.20
N PHE A 174 -15.39 -25.64 24.23
CA PHE A 174 -16.60 -25.59 25.07
C PHE A 174 -16.70 -24.33 25.96
N ASP A 175 -15.59 -23.73 26.40
CA ASP A 175 -15.60 -22.47 27.18
C ASP A 175 -15.95 -21.26 26.30
N LEU A 176 -15.53 -21.23 25.04
CA LEU A 176 -15.87 -20.12 24.11
C LEU A 176 -17.36 -20.06 23.77
N LEU A 177 -18.08 -21.18 23.87
CA LEU A 177 -19.52 -21.25 23.64
C LEU A 177 -20.35 -20.79 24.85
N SER A 178 -19.72 -20.64 26.02
CA SER A 178 -20.40 -20.17 27.25
C SER A 178 -20.52 -18.64 27.37
N VAL A 179 -19.86 -17.88 26.49
CA VAL A 179 -19.82 -16.39 26.52
C VAL A 179 -20.71 -15.76 25.44
N ILE A 180 -21.48 -16.57 24.69
CA ILE A 180 -22.50 -16.03 23.76
C ILE A 180 -23.75 -15.71 24.59
N PRO A 181 -24.14 -14.43 24.76
CA PRO A 181 -25.44 -14.13 25.35
C PRO A 181 -26.51 -14.64 24.38
N GLU A 182 -27.43 -15.46 24.90
CA GLU A 182 -28.62 -15.89 24.16
C GLU A 182 -29.33 -14.66 23.58
N ILE A 183 -29.25 -14.50 22.26
CA ILE A 183 -30.15 -13.61 21.53
C ILE A 183 -31.47 -14.35 21.42
N GLY A 184 -32.36 -14.06 22.36
CA GLY A 184 -33.78 -14.38 22.26
C GLY A 184 -34.49 -13.47 21.25
N CYS A 185 -35.38 -14.11 20.48
CA CYS A 185 -36.32 -13.61 19.46
C CYS A 185 -35.76 -13.31 18.06
#